data_AF-A0A1Q6M3F4-F1
#
_entry.id   AF-A0A1Q6M3F4-F1
#
_cell.length_a   1.000
_cell.length_b   1.000
_cell.length_c   1.000
_cell.angle_alpha   90.00
_cell.angle_beta   90.00
_cell.angle_gamma   90.00
#
_symmetry.space_group_name_H-M   'P 1'
#
loop_
_entity.id
_entity.type
_entity.pdbx_description
1 polymer ?
#
loop_
_entity_poly.entity_id
_entity_poly.type
_entity_poly.pdbx_seq_one_letter_code
_entity_poly.pdbx_strand_id
1 'polypeptide(L)'
;MFSNSNIGLLLFITHTLSAITVGILLGQLARLKHKFKNNIFEHSYNSSTNELCTFNNLGSILSNAILESSKTIIMIGGFVVIFSVIISILGNSKILEIFSYLLYIPLKLLNIDLSFAKPIISGIIELTNGVLLVSSVTSKALSFNIIICAFLLGFGGISVLLQVLSITSKSDLSIKKYIYGKLLQGIIAAIYTYILINLIPMFFLNL
;
A
#
# COMPACT_ATOMS: atom_id res chain seq x y z
N MET A 1 -11.86 -8.33 -8.25
CA MET A 1 -11.23 -9.25 -7.27
C MET A 1 -12.27 -10.07 -6.52
N PHE A 2 -13.05 -9.50 -5.60
CA PHE A 2 -14.11 -10.25 -4.88
C PHE A 2 -15.49 -10.24 -5.54
N SER A 3 -15.65 -9.54 -6.68
CA SER A 3 -16.92 -9.39 -7.43
C SER A 3 -18.15 -9.04 -6.57
N ASN A 4 -17.93 -8.38 -5.43
CA ASN A 4 -18.97 -8.02 -4.46
C ASN A 4 -18.75 -6.58 -3.99
N SER A 5 -19.76 -5.74 -4.22
CA SER A 5 -19.72 -4.31 -3.92
C SER A 5 -19.59 -4.02 -2.42
N ASN A 6 -20.18 -4.85 -1.55
CA ASN A 6 -20.11 -4.67 -0.10
C ASN A 6 -18.68 -4.81 0.40
N ILE A 7 -17.94 -5.82 -0.11
CA ILE A 7 -16.52 -6.02 0.24
C ILE A 7 -15.69 -4.84 -0.27
N GLY A 8 -15.98 -4.35 -1.48
CA GLY A 8 -15.31 -3.16 -2.02
C GLY A 8 -15.52 -1.92 -1.15
N LEU A 9 -16.75 -1.68 -0.69
CA LEU A 9 -17.11 -0.55 0.17
C LEU A 9 -16.48 -0.68 1.58
N LEU A 10 -16.48 -1.90 2.14
CA LEU A 10 -15.78 -2.21 3.39
C LEU A 10 -14.30 -1.85 3.31
N LEU A 11 -13.60 -2.37 2.30
CA LEU A 11 -12.17 -2.10 2.09
C LEU A 11 -11.93 -0.60 1.87
N PHE A 12 -12.75 0.08 1.09
CA PHE A 12 -12.62 1.52 0.86
C PHE A 12 -12.71 2.32 2.18
N ILE A 13 -13.70 2.03 3.02
CA ILE A 13 -13.88 2.72 4.31
C ILE A 13 -12.71 2.44 5.25
N THR A 14 -12.29 1.18 5.40
CA THR A 14 -11.23 0.82 6.34
C THR A 14 -9.88 1.39 5.90
N HIS A 15 -9.61 1.46 4.60
CA HIS A 15 -8.41 2.07 4.05
C HIS A 15 -8.34 3.58 4.18
N THR A 16 -9.47 4.27 3.96
CA THR A 16 -9.54 5.72 4.12
C THR A 16 -9.37 6.10 5.59
N LEU A 17 -10.04 5.40 6.51
CA LEU A 17 -9.87 5.59 7.95
C LEU A 17 -8.44 5.28 8.40
N SER A 18 -7.84 4.18 7.92
CA SER A 18 -6.45 3.84 8.28
C SER A 18 -5.47 4.90 7.79
N ALA A 19 -5.65 5.45 6.57
CA ALA A 19 -4.82 6.53 6.06
C ALA A 19 -4.88 7.78 6.94
N ILE A 20 -6.10 8.18 7.34
CA ILE A 20 -6.32 9.36 8.20
C ILE A 20 -5.65 9.15 9.56
N THR A 21 -5.85 7.99 10.18
CA THR A 21 -5.29 7.70 11.51
C THR A 21 -3.76 7.69 11.50
N VAL A 22 -3.13 7.08 10.49
CA VAL A 22 -1.67 7.13 10.31
C VAL A 22 -1.19 8.57 10.10
N GLY A 23 -1.89 9.35 9.28
CA GLY A 23 -1.58 10.75 9.05
C GLY A 23 -1.60 11.58 10.33
N ILE A 24 -2.64 11.41 11.16
CA ILE A 24 -2.76 12.07 12.46
C ILE A 24 -1.63 11.63 13.41
N LEU A 25 -1.36 10.33 13.49
CA LEU A 25 -0.36 9.75 14.40
C LEU A 25 1.06 10.24 14.04
N LEU A 26 1.44 10.16 12.76
CA LEU A 26 2.72 10.68 12.28
C LEU A 26 2.82 12.20 12.46
N GLY A 27 1.73 12.94 12.22
CA GLY A 27 1.67 14.39 12.41
C GLY A 27 1.81 14.82 13.89
N GLN A 28 1.31 14.03 14.83
CA GLN A 28 1.49 14.26 16.27
C GLN A 28 2.93 13.95 16.70
N LEU A 29 3.49 12.82 16.26
CA LEU A 29 4.89 12.46 16.53
C LEU A 29 5.88 13.51 15.99
N ALA A 30 5.61 14.04 14.80
CA ALA A 30 6.42 15.11 14.21
C ALA A 30 6.36 16.39 15.06
N ARG A 31 5.17 16.80 15.51
CA ARG A 31 4.98 17.96 16.38
C ARG A 31 5.69 17.82 17.73
N LEU A 32 5.61 16.63 18.35
CA LEU A 32 6.33 16.34 19.60
C LEU A 32 7.84 16.46 19.40
N LYS A 33 8.39 15.84 18.34
CA LYS A 33 9.82 15.92 18.04
C LYS A 33 10.30 17.34 17.78
N HIS A 34 9.48 18.17 17.14
CA HIS A 34 9.82 19.58 16.90
C HIS A 34 9.84 20.39 18.21
N LYS A 35 8.87 20.15 19.11
CA LYS A 35 8.81 20.79 20.43
C LYS A 35 10.05 20.51 21.28
N PHE A 36 10.66 19.33 21.15
CA PHE A 36 11.93 18.96 21.82
C PHE A 36 13.19 19.50 21.11
N LYS A 37 13.11 19.88 19.82
CA LYS A 37 14.25 20.35 19.01
C LYS A 37 14.29 21.88 18.86
N ASN A 38 13.40 22.62 19.54
CA ASN A 38 13.30 24.08 19.50
C ASN A 38 14.48 24.78 20.20
N ASN A 39 15.70 24.58 19.70
CA ASN A 39 16.78 25.55 19.89
C ASN A 39 17.66 25.79 18.67
N ILE A 40 17.55 25.04 17.56
CA ILE A 40 18.35 25.33 16.37
C ILE A 40 17.55 24.97 15.12
N PHE A 41 17.64 25.84 14.11
CA PHE A 41 17.14 25.75 12.73
C PHE A 41 15.88 26.57 12.41
N GLU A 42 16.13 27.84 12.09
CA GLU A 42 15.39 28.55 11.04
C GLU A 42 15.52 27.76 9.73
N HIS A 43 14.40 27.48 9.08
CA HIS A 43 14.39 27.00 7.70
C HIS A 43 13.92 28.14 6.81
N SER A 44 14.85 28.68 6.03
CA SER A 44 14.55 29.52 4.88
C SER A 44 13.82 28.66 3.83
N TYR A 45 12.52 28.91 3.68
CA TYR A 45 11.79 28.42 2.52
C TYR A 45 12.29 29.20 1.31
N ASN A 46 13.21 28.60 0.54
CA ASN A 46 13.43 29.07 -0.82
C ASN A 46 12.16 28.76 -1.61
N SER A 47 11.31 29.77 -1.75
CA SER A 47 10.19 29.74 -2.67
C SER A 47 10.78 29.55 -4.07
N SER A 48 10.61 28.35 -4.65
CA SER A 48 10.76 28.18 -6.08
C SER A 48 9.90 29.24 -6.76
N THR A 49 10.50 30.01 -7.67
CA THR A 49 9.79 30.97 -8.50
C THR A 49 8.79 30.21 -9.36
N ASN A 50 7.56 30.06 -8.86
CA ASN A 50 6.48 29.49 -9.63
C ASN A 50 6.21 30.47 -10.79
N GLU A 51 6.46 30.02 -12.02
CA GLU A 51 6.03 30.77 -13.19
C GLU A 51 4.52 31.00 -13.09
N LEU A 52 4.11 32.26 -13.09
CA LEU A 52 2.69 32.61 -13.06
C LEU A 52 2.03 32.08 -14.33
N CYS A 53 0.95 31.33 -14.18
CA CYS A 53 0.14 30.89 -15.32
C CYS A 53 -0.41 32.12 -16.06
N THR A 54 -0.03 32.27 -17.32
CA THR A 54 -0.51 33.29 -18.26
C THR A 54 -1.14 32.59 -19.46
N PHE A 55 -2.02 33.26 -20.20
CA PHE A 55 -2.63 32.65 -21.40
C PHE A 55 -1.59 32.21 -22.44
N ASN A 56 -0.42 32.86 -22.48
CA ASN A 56 0.65 32.54 -23.42
C ASN A 56 1.42 31.25 -23.05
N ASN A 57 1.49 30.88 -21.77
CA ASN A 57 2.17 29.67 -21.30
C ASN A 57 1.20 28.51 -20.99
N LEU A 58 -0.11 28.71 -21.12
CA LEU A 58 -1.11 27.68 -20.82
C LEU A 58 -0.92 26.41 -21.66
N GLY A 59 -0.61 26.57 -22.95
CA GLY A 59 -0.37 25.44 -23.85
C GLY A 59 0.84 24.59 -23.45
N SER A 60 1.95 25.23 -23.04
CA SER A 60 3.15 24.51 -22.60
C SER A 60 2.95 23.86 -21.23
N ILE A 61 2.27 24.52 -20.30
CA ILE A 61 1.93 23.96 -18.98
C ILE A 61 1.03 22.72 -19.14
N LEU A 62 0.00 22.80 -19.99
CA LEU A 62 -0.89 21.67 -20.26
C LEU A 62 -0.14 20.51 -20.92
N SER A 63 0.68 20.78 -21.94
CA SER A 63 1.50 19.76 -22.60
C SER A 63 2.46 19.08 -21.62
N ASN A 64 3.12 19.86 -20.76
CA ASN A 64 4.00 19.34 -19.72
C ASN A 64 3.24 18.47 -18.71
N ALA A 65 2.05 18.89 -18.26
CA ALA A 65 1.23 18.09 -17.35
C ALA A 65 0.82 16.74 -17.98
N ILE A 66 0.44 16.76 -19.27
CA ILE A 66 0.10 15.53 -20.01
C ILE A 66 1.34 14.62 -20.13
N LEU A 67 2.50 15.17 -20.49
CA LEU A 67 3.75 14.39 -20.62
C LEU A 67 4.22 13.80 -19.28
N GLU A 68 4.14 14.55 -18.18
CA GLU A 68 4.50 14.02 -16.87
C GLU A 68 3.50 12.96 -16.40
N SER A 69 2.20 13.17 -16.62
CA SER A 69 1.18 12.16 -16.31
C SER A 69 1.39 10.86 -17.12
N SER A 70 1.71 10.96 -18.41
CA SER A 70 1.96 9.78 -19.25
C SER A 70 3.21 9.00 -18.80
N LYS A 71 4.30 9.71 -18.46
CA LYS A 71 5.50 9.10 -17.85
C LYS A 71 5.15 8.36 -16.57
N THR A 72 4.34 8.95 -15.69
CA THR A 72 3.93 8.27 -14.45
C THR A 72 3.12 7.02 -14.72
N ILE A 73 2.12 7.06 -15.63
CA ILE A 73 1.31 5.89 -16.02
C ILE A 73 2.18 4.76 -16.58
N ILE A 74 3.08 5.08 -17.52
CA ILE A 74 4.03 4.12 -18.10
C ILE A 74 4.91 3.50 -17.01
N MET A 75 5.38 4.31 -16.07
CA MET A 75 6.16 3.83 -14.93
C MET A 75 5.34 2.85 -14.07
N ILE A 76 4.10 3.18 -13.69
CA ILE A 76 3.23 2.27 -12.91
C ILE A 76 3.07 0.93 -13.64
N GLY A 77 2.71 0.97 -14.93
CA GLY A 77 2.54 -0.23 -15.75
C GLY A 77 3.81 -1.05 -15.86
N GLY A 78 4.96 -0.39 -16.08
CA GLY A 78 6.27 -1.05 -16.13
C GLY A 78 6.64 -1.75 -14.83
N PHE A 79 6.41 -1.11 -13.68
CA PHE A 79 6.62 -1.73 -12.37
C PHE A 79 5.73 -2.98 -12.20
N VAL A 80 4.44 -2.89 -12.48
CA VAL A 80 3.52 -4.04 -12.37
C VAL A 80 3.97 -5.18 -13.28
N VAL A 81 4.33 -4.91 -14.54
CA VAL A 81 4.79 -5.95 -15.49
C VAL A 81 6.09 -6.62 -15.03
N ILE A 82 7.11 -5.84 -14.66
CA ILE A 82 8.41 -6.39 -14.22
C ILE A 82 8.22 -7.26 -12.97
N PHE A 83 7.46 -6.78 -11.99
CA PHE A 83 7.23 -7.54 -10.77
C PHE A 83 6.32 -8.77 -11.00
N SER A 84 5.39 -8.73 -11.96
CA SER A 84 4.64 -9.91 -12.40
C SER A 84 5.57 -10.99 -12.96
N VAL A 85 6.53 -10.61 -13.81
CA VAL A 85 7.54 -11.53 -14.36
C VAL A 85 8.43 -12.09 -13.25
N ILE A 86 8.89 -11.25 -12.31
CA ILE A 86 9.68 -11.70 -11.15
C ILE A 86 8.90 -12.73 -10.34
N ILE A 87 7.63 -12.47 -10.01
CA ILE A 87 6.79 -13.43 -9.29
C ILE A 87 6.65 -14.74 -10.06
N SER A 88 6.44 -14.67 -11.39
CA SER A 88 6.36 -15.87 -12.23
C SER A 88 7.66 -16.69 -12.20
N ILE A 89 8.83 -16.05 -12.27
CA ILE A 89 10.14 -16.73 -12.20
C ILE A 89 10.33 -17.35 -10.82
N LEU A 90 10.05 -16.61 -9.74
CA LEU A 90 10.20 -17.10 -8.36
C LEU A 90 9.21 -18.23 -8.04
N GLY A 91 8.02 -18.21 -8.65
CA GLY A 91 7.02 -19.28 -8.56
C GLY A 91 7.50 -20.56 -9.25
N ASN A 92 7.97 -20.44 -10.50
CA ASN A 92 8.45 -21.58 -11.29
C ASN A 92 9.74 -22.21 -10.74
N SER A 93 10.58 -21.42 -10.08
CA SER A 93 11.82 -21.88 -9.42
C SER A 93 11.61 -22.48 -8.03
N LYS A 94 10.36 -22.57 -7.54
CA LYS A 94 10.01 -22.99 -6.16
C LYS A 94 10.62 -22.11 -5.06
N ILE A 95 11.20 -20.97 -5.39
CA ILE A 95 11.73 -20.02 -4.38
C ILE A 95 10.59 -19.46 -3.52
N LEU A 96 9.40 -19.24 -4.10
CA LEU A 96 8.20 -18.87 -3.33
C LEU A 96 7.82 -19.92 -2.27
N GLU A 97 8.06 -21.21 -2.52
CA GLU A 97 7.82 -22.27 -1.53
C GLU A 97 8.77 -22.16 -0.36
N ILE A 98 10.05 -21.89 -0.63
CA ILE A 98 11.05 -21.70 0.42
C ILE A 98 10.66 -20.52 1.32
N PHE A 99 10.29 -19.39 0.72
CA PHE A 99 9.85 -18.23 1.51
C PHE A 99 8.53 -18.50 2.26
N SER A 100 7.66 -19.37 1.75
CA SER A 100 6.40 -19.71 2.43
C SER A 100 6.60 -20.36 3.80
N TYR A 101 7.73 -21.06 4.02
CA TYR A 101 8.06 -21.62 5.33
C TYR A 101 8.30 -20.54 6.40
N LEU A 102 8.78 -19.35 6.03
CA LEU A 102 8.92 -18.23 6.97
C LEU A 102 7.57 -17.75 7.51
N LEU A 103 6.50 -17.92 6.73
CA LEU A 103 5.14 -17.57 7.15
C LEU A 103 4.40 -18.72 7.85
N TYR A 104 4.99 -19.91 7.95
CA TYR A 104 4.33 -21.06 8.59
C TYR A 104 3.96 -20.78 10.05
N ILE A 105 4.92 -20.30 10.84
CA ILE A 105 4.75 -20.03 12.26
C ILE A 105 3.66 -18.96 12.50
N PRO A 106 3.71 -17.76 11.88
CA PRO A 106 2.68 -16.75 12.11
C PRO A 106 1.31 -17.17 11.60
N LEU A 107 1.21 -17.87 10.46
CA LEU A 107 -0.09 -18.33 9.94
C LEU A 107 -0.72 -19.38 10.87
N LYS A 108 0.07 -20.33 11.36
CA LYS A 108 -0.40 -21.35 12.30
C LYS A 108 -0.87 -20.74 13.62
N LEU A 109 -0.17 -19.72 14.13
CA LEU A 109 -0.57 -19.00 15.35
C LEU A 109 -1.93 -18.31 15.18
N LEU A 110 -2.22 -17.83 13.97
CA LEU A 110 -3.47 -17.15 13.61
C LEU A 110 -4.57 -18.10 13.11
N ASN A 111 -4.34 -19.43 13.12
CA ASN A 111 -5.21 -20.44 12.53
C ASN A 111 -5.58 -20.18 11.05
N ILE A 112 -4.66 -19.57 10.30
CA ILE A 112 -4.81 -19.33 8.86
C ILE A 112 -4.19 -20.50 8.10
N ASP A 113 -4.86 -20.95 7.03
CA ASP A 113 -4.38 -22.03 6.18
C ASP A 113 -3.06 -21.65 5.47
N LEU A 114 -2.16 -22.62 5.30
CA LEU A 114 -0.88 -22.42 4.61
C LEU A 114 -1.06 -22.03 3.14
N SER A 115 -2.24 -22.31 2.56
CA SER A 115 -2.62 -21.88 1.21
C SER A 115 -2.47 -20.37 1.00
N PHE A 116 -2.53 -19.56 2.06
CA PHE A 116 -2.30 -18.11 2.00
C PHE A 116 -0.84 -17.67 1.96
N ALA A 117 0.12 -18.53 2.32
CA ALA A 117 1.52 -18.13 2.45
C ALA A 117 2.11 -17.61 1.13
N LYS A 118 1.93 -18.38 0.03
CA LYS A 118 2.38 -17.97 -1.31
C LYS A 118 1.69 -16.69 -1.79
N PRO A 119 0.35 -16.57 -1.75
CA PRO A 119 -0.36 -15.32 -2.06
C PRO A 119 0.09 -14.10 -1.24
N ILE A 120 0.33 -14.26 0.07
CA ILE A 120 0.80 -13.17 0.93
C ILE A 120 2.18 -12.69 0.49
N ILE A 121 3.12 -13.62 0.26
CA ILE A 121 4.48 -13.27 -0.20
C ILE A 121 4.41 -12.59 -1.56
N SER A 122 3.59 -13.12 -2.47
CA SER A 122 3.32 -12.51 -3.77
C SER A 122 2.82 -11.07 -3.58
N GLY A 123 1.88 -10.83 -2.67
CA GLY A 123 1.35 -9.49 -2.33
C GLY A 123 2.36 -8.55 -1.69
N ILE A 124 3.29 -9.08 -0.89
CA ILE A 124 4.39 -8.29 -0.32
C ILE A 124 5.35 -7.85 -1.43
N ILE A 125 5.58 -8.69 -2.45
CA ILE A 125 6.42 -8.35 -3.61
C ILE A 125 5.68 -7.38 -4.54
N GLU A 126 4.50 -7.79 -5.02
CA GLU A 126 3.65 -7.06 -5.95
C GLU A 126 2.18 -7.11 -5.53
N LEU A 127 1.62 -5.93 -5.34
CA LEU A 127 0.29 -5.77 -4.77
C LEU A 127 -0.81 -6.36 -5.64
N THR A 128 -0.81 -6.04 -6.94
CA THR A 128 -1.94 -6.25 -7.84
C THR A 128 -2.25 -7.73 -8.00
N ASN A 129 -1.25 -8.52 -8.36
CA ASN A 129 -1.34 -9.97 -8.53
C ASN A 129 -1.46 -10.67 -7.18
N GLY A 130 -0.73 -10.21 -6.15
CA GLY A 130 -0.80 -10.85 -4.85
C GLY A 130 -2.18 -10.77 -4.21
N VAL A 131 -2.82 -9.60 -4.27
CA VAL A 131 -4.18 -9.42 -3.72
C VAL A 131 -5.17 -10.24 -4.57
N LEU A 132 -5.00 -10.33 -5.89
CA LEU A 132 -5.79 -11.24 -6.74
C LEU A 132 -5.65 -12.71 -6.29
N LEU A 133 -4.42 -13.18 -6.07
CA LEU A 133 -4.16 -14.53 -5.59
C LEU A 133 -4.79 -14.77 -4.21
N VAL A 134 -4.68 -13.82 -3.27
CA VAL A 134 -5.29 -13.93 -1.94
C VAL A 134 -6.82 -14.06 -2.03
N SER A 135 -7.47 -13.30 -2.91
CA SER A 135 -8.92 -13.40 -3.08
C SER A 135 -9.38 -14.74 -3.63
N SER A 136 -8.54 -15.38 -4.45
CA SER A 136 -8.84 -16.65 -5.12
C SER A 136 -8.60 -17.88 -4.23
N VAL A 137 -8.00 -17.70 -3.05
CA VAL A 137 -7.81 -18.82 -2.11
C VAL A 137 -9.17 -19.29 -1.61
N THR A 138 -9.52 -20.54 -1.92
CA THR A 138 -10.71 -21.19 -1.37
C THR A 138 -10.51 -21.43 0.12
N SER A 139 -11.16 -20.63 0.95
CA SER A 139 -11.10 -20.73 2.41
C SER A 139 -12.48 -20.98 2.99
N LYS A 140 -12.53 -21.60 4.18
CA LYS A 140 -13.79 -21.82 4.91
C LYS A 140 -14.42 -20.51 5.38
N ALA A 141 -13.59 -19.50 5.66
CA ALA A 141 -14.01 -18.19 6.15
C ALA A 141 -13.45 -17.09 5.22
N LEU A 142 -14.35 -16.45 4.47
CA LEU A 142 -14.00 -15.39 3.51
C LEU A 142 -13.38 -14.18 4.21
N SER A 143 -13.65 -14.01 5.50
CA SER A 143 -13.09 -12.98 6.38
C SER A 143 -11.57 -12.91 6.31
N PHE A 144 -10.85 -14.04 6.28
CA PHE A 144 -9.39 -14.04 6.19
C PHE A 144 -8.87 -13.46 4.87
N ASN A 145 -9.50 -13.81 3.74
CA ASN A 145 -9.10 -13.27 2.43
C ASN A 145 -9.23 -11.74 2.45
N ILE A 146 -10.33 -11.22 2.99
CA ILE A 146 -10.61 -9.79 3.03
C ILE A 146 -9.63 -9.05 3.96
N ILE A 147 -9.36 -9.60 5.15
CA ILE A 147 -8.43 -9.00 6.13
C ILE A 147 -7.00 -8.96 5.57
N ILE A 148 -6.54 -10.04 4.94
CA ILE A 148 -5.21 -10.09 4.31
C ILE A 148 -5.14 -9.11 3.14
N CYS A 149 -6.19 -9.03 2.31
CA CYS A 149 -6.26 -8.04 1.24
C CYS A 149 -6.21 -6.61 1.80
N ALA A 150 -6.91 -6.33 2.89
CA ALA A 150 -6.87 -5.03 3.56
C ALA A 150 -5.45 -4.71 4.07
N PHE A 151 -4.74 -5.67 4.64
CA PHE A 151 -3.34 -5.45 5.00
C PHE A 151 -2.48 -5.06 3.78
N LEU A 152 -2.55 -5.88 2.72
CA LEU A 152 -1.73 -5.72 1.52
C LEU A 152 -2.02 -4.41 0.80
N LEU A 153 -3.29 -4.05 0.59
CA LEU A 153 -3.70 -2.79 -0.02
C LEU A 153 -3.22 -1.56 0.76
N GLY A 154 -3.13 -1.66 2.09
CA GLY A 154 -2.67 -0.58 2.94
C GLY A 154 -1.15 -0.42 2.88
N PHE A 155 -0.45 -1.55 2.88
CA PHE A 155 1.01 -1.61 2.77
C PHE A 155 1.52 -1.23 1.38
N GLY A 156 0.86 -1.69 0.32
CA GLY A 156 1.18 -1.43 -1.08
C GLY A 156 2.24 -2.35 -1.70
N GLY A 157 2.96 -3.15 -0.91
CA GLY A 157 4.00 -4.05 -1.43
C GLY A 157 5.30 -3.33 -1.84
N ILE A 158 6.36 -4.12 -2.07
CA ILE A 158 7.70 -3.63 -2.42
C ILE A 158 7.69 -2.89 -3.76
N SER A 159 6.94 -3.41 -4.74
CA SER A 159 6.74 -2.76 -6.05
C SER A 159 6.30 -1.29 -5.93
N VAL A 160 5.26 -0.99 -5.14
CA VAL A 160 4.79 0.39 -4.93
C VAL A 160 5.78 1.20 -4.11
N LEU A 161 6.46 0.61 -3.13
CA LEU A 161 7.52 1.31 -2.37
C LEU A 161 8.66 1.78 -3.30
N LEU A 162 9.11 0.92 -4.21
CA LEU A 162 10.15 1.25 -5.18
C LEU A 162 9.66 2.24 -6.24
N GLN A 163 8.39 2.14 -6.63
CA GLN A 163 7.76 3.10 -7.52
C GLN A 163 7.69 4.50 -6.88
N VAL A 164 7.36 4.60 -5.60
CA VAL A 164 7.39 5.89 -4.89
C VAL A 164 8.82 6.36 -4.69
N LEU A 165 9.77 5.45 -4.44
CA LEU A 165 11.19 5.78 -4.33
C LEU A 165 11.72 6.40 -5.63
N SER A 166 11.36 5.89 -6.81
CA SER A 166 11.82 6.47 -8.09
C SER A 166 11.31 7.90 -8.29
N ILE A 167 10.09 8.20 -7.85
CA ILE A 167 9.50 9.55 -7.92
C ILE A 167 10.14 10.48 -6.86
N THR A 168 10.21 10.02 -5.62
CA THR A 168 10.69 10.80 -4.46
C THR A 168 12.20 10.97 -4.41
N SER A 169 12.98 10.16 -5.15
CA SER A 169 14.44 10.30 -5.25
C SER A 169 14.92 11.68 -5.71
N LYS A 170 14.03 12.44 -6.37
CA LYS A 170 14.26 13.83 -6.81
C LYS A 170 13.92 14.88 -5.73
N SER A 171 13.55 14.45 -4.52
CA SER A 171 13.09 15.30 -3.42
C SER A 171 13.74 14.90 -2.10
N ASP A 172 13.78 15.82 -1.12
CA ASP A 172 14.32 15.55 0.23
C ASP A 172 13.39 14.71 1.14
N LEU A 173 12.44 13.98 0.54
CA LEU A 173 11.49 13.16 1.29
C LEU A 173 12.13 11.84 1.71
N SER A 174 12.21 11.61 3.02
CA SER A 174 12.77 10.39 3.57
C SER A 174 11.85 9.17 3.32
N ILE A 175 12.26 8.27 2.42
CA ILE A 175 11.52 7.02 2.12
C ILE A 175 11.27 6.16 3.37
N LYS A 176 12.17 6.19 4.36
CA LYS A 176 12.03 5.43 5.61
C LYS A 176 10.71 5.74 6.32
N LYS A 177 10.36 7.03 6.47
CA LYS A 177 9.10 7.45 7.12
C LYS A 177 7.88 6.99 6.30
N TYR A 178 7.99 7.03 4.98
CA TYR A 178 6.94 6.54 4.09
C TYR A 178 6.71 5.03 4.26
N ILE A 179 7.77 4.21 4.29
CA ILE A 179 7.68 2.76 4.53
C ILE A 179 7.01 2.46 5.88
N TYR A 180 7.44 3.13 6.97
CA TYR A 180 6.82 2.93 8.28
C TYR A 180 5.34 3.33 8.29
N GLY A 181 4.99 4.46 7.65
CA GLY A 181 3.61 4.89 7.52
C GLY A 181 2.75 3.87 6.77
N LYS A 182 3.27 3.33 5.66
CA LYS A 182 2.56 2.31 4.87
C LYS A 182 2.38 0.99 5.60
N LEU A 183 3.41 0.52 6.30
CA LEU A 183 3.29 -0.68 7.14
C LEU A 183 2.24 -0.49 8.23
N LEU A 184 2.26 0.65 8.92
CA LEU A 184 1.25 0.99 9.93
C LEU A 184 -0.15 1.08 9.31
N GLN A 185 -0.28 1.68 8.12
CA GLN A 185 -1.54 1.79 7.40
C GLN A 185 -2.13 0.41 7.06
N GLY A 186 -1.29 -0.53 6.62
CA GLY A 186 -1.69 -1.91 6.37
C GLY A 186 -2.20 -2.61 7.64
N ILE A 187 -1.45 -2.52 8.74
CA ILE A 187 -1.84 -3.12 10.02
C ILE A 187 -3.16 -2.54 10.52
N ILE A 188 -3.31 -1.22 10.51
CA ILE A 188 -4.54 -0.55 10.96
C ILE A 188 -5.72 -0.90 10.04
N ALA A 189 -5.52 -0.95 8.72
CA ALA A 189 -6.58 -1.34 7.78
C ALA A 189 -7.08 -2.77 8.03
N ALA A 190 -6.17 -3.71 8.31
CA ALA A 190 -6.53 -5.08 8.66
C ALA A 190 -7.33 -5.16 9.97
N ILE A 191 -6.90 -4.43 11.00
CA ILE A 191 -7.60 -4.36 12.29
C ILE A 191 -9.00 -3.76 12.12
N TYR A 192 -9.13 -2.63 11.40
CA TYR A 192 -10.43 -2.01 11.14
C TYR A 192 -11.35 -2.94 10.35
N THR A 193 -10.80 -3.65 9.36
CA THR A 193 -11.57 -4.63 8.58
C THR A 193 -12.08 -5.77 9.44
N TYR A 194 -11.24 -6.34 10.31
CA TYR A 194 -11.65 -7.37 11.27
C TYR A 194 -12.76 -6.87 12.21
N ILE A 195 -12.59 -5.66 12.77
CA ILE A 195 -13.57 -5.04 13.67
C ILE A 195 -14.91 -4.83 12.96
N LEU A 196 -14.91 -4.26 11.76
CA LEU A 196 -16.14 -3.97 11.01
C LEU A 196 -16.88 -5.24 10.57
N ILE A 197 -16.17 -6.29 10.15
CA ILE A 197 -16.77 -7.58 9.81
C ILE A 197 -17.50 -8.19 11.01
N ASN A 198 -16.94 -8.06 12.22
CA ASN A 198 -17.52 -8.62 13.43
C ASN A 198 -18.66 -7.78 14.04
N LEU A 199 -18.71 -6.48 13.77
CA LEU A 199 -19.70 -5.57 14.36
C LEU A 199 -20.92 -5.32 13.48
N ILE A 200 -20.75 -5.36 12.16
CA ILE A 200 -21.79 -4.93 11.22
C ILE A 200 -22.40 -6.17 10.54
N PRO A 201 -23.70 -6.45 10.76
CA PRO A 201 -24.34 -7.63 10.21
C PRO A 201 -24.33 -7.71 8.68
N MET A 202 -24.33 -6.55 8.02
CA MET A 202 -24.21 -6.43 6.56
C MET A 202 -22.88 -6.97 6.01
N PHE A 203 -21.85 -7.09 6.87
CA PHE A 203 -20.52 -7.59 6.54
C PHE A 203 -20.19 -8.92 7.24
N PHE A 204 -21.17 -9.65 7.79
CA PHE A 204 -20.99 -11.03 8.27
C PHE A 204 -20.75 -11.98 7.10
N LEU A 205 -19.56 -11.89 6.53
CA LEU A 205 -19.07 -12.71 5.44
C LEU A 205 -18.39 -13.93 6.07
N ASN A 206 -19.23 -14.83 6.58
CA ASN A 206 -18.89 -16.13 7.19
C ASN A 206 -17.60 -16.13 8.02
N LEU A 207 -17.76 -15.78 9.30
CA LEU A 207 -16.87 -16.22 10.38
C LEU A 207 -17.13 -17.69 10.69
#